data_AF-A3YY71-F1
#
_entry.id   AF-A3YY71-F1
#
_cell.length_a   1.000
_cell.length_b   1.000
_cell.length_c   1.000
_cell.angle_alpha   90.00
_cell.angle_beta   90.00
_cell.angle_gamma   90.00
#
_symmetry.space_group_name_H-M   'P 1'
#
loop_
_entity.id
_entity.type
_entity.pdbx_description
1 polymer ?
#
loop_
_entity_poly.entity_id
_entity_poly.type
_entity_poly.pdbx_seq_one_letter_code
_entity_poly.pdbx_strand_id
1 'polypeptide(L)'
;MLPALPSAPPPATQWLLAFVINAVLIALAQRLPLLTRAGWVHAGILGTLLWGSLGWRGWLAVVLYLAMGSTVTRLGIRRKQQQGLAEGRGGRRGPENVWGSAATGAVLALLTTVPGAPAPLLMLGFAASFAAKLADTCGSEIGKRWGRTTVLITTLRPVPPGSEGAISLEGTIASLGGSAVMAAALLVLGLLPTVAAALLVAAVGLVATLIESLIGATLQGRLAWLSNELVNGLQTLIAALLAMGLAPLLEL
;
A
#
# COMPACT_ATOMS: atom_id res chain seq x y z
N MET A 1 -11.71 20.12 -9.27
CA MET A 1 -11.23 20.95 -8.14
C MET A 1 -10.92 20.02 -6.99
N LEU A 2 -9.67 19.95 -6.52
CA LEU A 2 -9.36 19.28 -5.26
C LEU A 2 -10.24 19.92 -4.17
N PRO A 3 -10.79 19.16 -3.21
CA PRO A 3 -11.27 19.80 -1.99
C PRO A 3 -10.10 20.61 -1.44
N ALA A 4 -10.32 21.90 -1.16
CA ALA A 4 -9.27 22.76 -0.63
C ALA A 4 -8.66 22.07 0.59
N LEU A 5 -7.37 21.75 0.53
CA LEU A 5 -6.67 21.20 1.69
C LEU A 5 -6.74 22.27 2.78
N PRO A 6 -7.18 21.90 3.99
CA PRO A 6 -7.46 22.88 5.02
C PRO A 6 -6.19 23.69 5.33
N SER A 7 -6.30 25.02 5.29
CA SER A 7 -5.21 25.96 5.61
C SER A 7 -4.86 26.02 7.09
N ALA A 8 -5.69 25.39 7.92
CA ALA A 8 -5.54 25.27 9.36
C ALA A 8 -5.54 23.78 9.76
N PRO A 9 -4.89 23.41 10.87
CA PRO A 9 -4.92 22.05 11.37
C PRO A 9 -6.38 21.61 11.64
N PRO A 10 -6.71 20.32 11.45
CA PRO A 10 -8.05 19.82 11.69
C PRO A 10 -8.49 20.07 13.15
N PRO A 11 -9.74 20.51 13.39
CA PRO A 11 -10.22 20.77 14.74
C PRO A 11 -10.27 19.48 15.57
N ALA A 12 -10.14 19.60 16.89
CA ALA A 12 -10.19 18.44 17.82
C ALA A 12 -11.47 17.60 17.65
N THR A 13 -12.58 18.23 17.27
CA THR A 13 -13.85 17.56 16.96
C THR A 13 -13.73 16.57 15.79
N GLN A 14 -12.92 16.87 14.78
CA GLN A 14 -12.68 15.96 13.65
C GLN A 14 -11.93 14.71 14.09
N TRP A 15 -10.93 14.85 14.97
CA TRP A 15 -10.19 13.73 15.53
C TRP A 15 -11.07 12.85 16.42
N LEU A 16 -11.94 13.47 17.23
CA LEU A 16 -12.91 12.74 18.05
C LEU A 16 -13.91 11.97 17.18
N LEU A 17 -14.45 12.59 16.13
CA LEU A 17 -15.34 11.93 15.18
C LEU A 17 -14.64 10.77 14.47
N ALA A 18 -13.41 10.98 14.00
CA ALA A 18 -12.59 9.93 13.39
C ALA A 18 -12.41 8.74 14.33
N PHE A 19 -12.09 8.98 15.60
CA PHE A 19 -11.94 7.93 16.60
C PHE A 19 -13.25 7.16 16.83
N VAL A 20 -14.36 7.87 17.06
CA VAL A 20 -15.68 7.25 17.32
C VAL A 20 -16.15 6.42 16.13
N ILE A 21 -16.05 6.96 14.92
CA ILE A 21 -16.45 6.26 13.69
C ILE A 21 -15.60 5.00 13.50
N ASN A 22 -14.27 5.09 13.64
CA ASN A 22 -13.41 3.92 13.49
C ASN A 22 -13.64 2.88 14.59
N ALA A 23 -13.90 3.30 15.83
CA ALA A 23 -14.24 2.39 16.93
C ALA A 23 -15.50 1.58 16.62
N VAL A 24 -16.56 2.24 16.14
CA VAL A 24 -17.82 1.58 15.75
C VAL A 24 -17.59 0.64 14.56
N LEU A 25 -16.93 1.12 13.49
CA LEU A 25 -16.69 0.32 12.29
C LEU A 25 -15.85 -0.93 12.60
N ILE A 26 -14.82 -0.81 13.44
CA ILE A 26 -13.98 -1.95 13.84
C ILE A 26 -14.72 -2.90 14.75
N ALA A 27 -15.54 -2.39 15.68
CA ALA A 27 -16.36 -3.24 16.53
C ALA A 27 -17.25 -4.18 15.71
N LEU A 28 -17.75 -3.71 14.56
CA LEU A 28 -18.52 -4.49 13.59
C LEU A 28 -17.63 -5.37 12.69
N ALA A 29 -16.57 -4.80 12.12
CA ALA A 29 -15.73 -5.44 11.11
C ALA A 29 -14.78 -6.51 11.67
N GLN A 30 -14.46 -6.48 12.97
CA GLN A 30 -13.51 -7.42 13.60
C GLN A 30 -13.90 -8.90 13.51
N ARG A 31 -15.17 -9.18 13.18
CA ARG A 31 -15.69 -10.52 12.89
C ARG A 31 -15.14 -11.10 11.58
N LEU A 32 -14.66 -10.26 10.67
CA LEU A 32 -14.08 -10.70 9.40
C LEU A 32 -12.69 -11.31 9.62
N PRO A 33 -12.36 -12.44 8.97
CA PRO A 33 -11.04 -13.05 9.04
C PRO A 33 -10.07 -12.30 8.10
N LEU A 34 -9.80 -11.03 8.41
CA LEU A 34 -8.88 -10.16 7.66
C LEU A 34 -7.65 -9.80 8.50
N LEU A 35 -7.86 -9.35 9.73
CA LEU A 35 -6.80 -8.94 10.65
C LEU A 35 -6.82 -9.78 11.92
N THR A 36 -5.68 -9.88 12.62
CA THR A 36 -5.66 -10.38 14.00
C THR A 36 -6.39 -9.42 14.94
N ARG A 37 -6.68 -9.83 16.19
CA ARG A 37 -7.30 -8.92 17.18
C ARG A 37 -6.46 -7.63 17.36
N ALA A 38 -5.15 -7.77 17.50
CA ALA A 38 -4.23 -6.64 17.54
C ALA A 38 -4.22 -5.87 16.21
N GLY A 39 -4.22 -6.56 15.07
CA GLY A 39 -4.29 -5.93 13.75
C GLY A 39 -5.50 -5.01 13.60
N TRP A 40 -6.67 -5.40 14.10
CA TRP A 40 -7.86 -4.54 14.12
C TRP A 40 -7.69 -3.27 14.96
N VAL A 41 -7.08 -3.37 16.15
CA VAL A 41 -6.77 -2.19 16.97
C VAL A 41 -5.85 -1.23 16.22
N HIS A 42 -4.78 -1.74 15.60
CA HIS A 42 -3.85 -0.93 14.83
C HIS A 42 -4.46 -0.34 13.56
N ALA A 43 -5.37 -1.07 12.89
CA ALA A 43 -6.15 -0.53 11.79
C ALA A 43 -7.08 0.62 12.24
N GLY A 44 -7.56 0.60 13.49
CA GLY A 44 -8.35 1.69 14.08
C GLY A 44 -7.54 2.94 14.37
N ILE A 45 -6.33 2.74 14.90
CA ILE A 45 -5.37 3.84 15.06
C ILE A 45 -5.07 4.45 13.69
N LEU A 46 -4.68 3.62 12.71
CA LEU A 46 -4.41 4.07 11.35
C LEU A 46 -5.62 4.79 10.73
N GLY A 47 -6.81 4.21 10.82
CA GLY A 47 -8.04 4.82 10.29
C GLY A 47 -8.38 6.15 10.96
N THR A 48 -8.12 6.29 12.26
CA THR A 48 -8.29 7.55 12.99
C THR A 48 -7.29 8.60 12.50
N LEU A 49 -6.03 8.23 12.29
CA LEU A 49 -5.01 9.13 11.73
C LEU A 49 -5.39 9.60 10.33
N LEU A 50 -5.80 8.68 9.46
CA LEU A 50 -6.13 8.98 8.07
C LEU A 50 -7.38 9.86 7.95
N TRP A 51 -8.42 9.57 8.72
CA TRP A 51 -9.63 10.40 8.72
C TRP A 51 -9.34 11.75 9.38
N GLY A 52 -8.60 11.76 10.49
CA GLY A 52 -8.18 12.98 11.17
C GLY A 52 -7.40 13.91 10.26
N SER A 53 -6.50 13.38 9.44
CA SER A 53 -5.66 14.17 8.54
C SER A 53 -6.30 14.51 7.19
N LEU A 54 -6.83 13.51 6.49
CA LEU A 54 -7.27 13.60 5.08
C LEU A 54 -8.80 13.49 4.92
N GLY A 55 -9.54 13.44 6.02
CA GLY A 55 -10.98 13.24 6.03
C GLY A 55 -11.41 11.86 5.54
N TRP A 56 -12.72 11.73 5.28
CA TRP A 56 -13.31 10.47 4.83
C TRP A 56 -12.75 9.97 3.50
N ARG A 57 -12.25 10.88 2.64
CA ARG A 57 -11.70 10.54 1.30
C ARG A 57 -10.39 9.78 1.44
N GLY A 58 -9.43 10.30 2.23
CA GLY A 58 -8.16 9.63 2.51
C GLY A 58 -8.35 8.33 3.29
N TRP A 59 -9.26 8.33 4.26
CA TRP A 59 -9.65 7.11 4.97
C TRP A 59 -10.22 6.03 4.03
N LEU A 60 -11.18 6.39 3.18
CA LEU A 60 -11.83 5.46 2.26
C LEU A 60 -10.82 4.89 1.25
N ALA A 61 -9.86 5.68 0.78
CA ALA A 61 -8.80 5.18 -0.09
C ALA A 61 -8.04 4.00 0.53
N VAL A 62 -7.70 4.09 1.82
CA VAL A 62 -6.97 3.03 2.52
C VAL A 62 -7.87 1.84 2.85
N VAL A 63 -9.15 2.07 3.11
CA VAL A 63 -10.15 0.98 3.22
C VAL A 63 -10.29 0.23 1.90
N LEU A 64 -10.33 0.93 0.76
CA LEU A 64 -10.35 0.32 -0.57
C LEU A 64 -9.07 -0.47 -0.83
N TYR A 65 -7.89 0.06 -0.49
CA TYR A 65 -6.63 -0.69 -0.54
C TYR A 65 -6.72 -1.99 0.27
N LEU A 66 -7.20 -1.93 1.52
CA LEU A 66 -7.34 -3.10 2.37
C LEU A 66 -8.31 -4.12 1.76
N ALA A 67 -9.46 -3.67 1.25
CA ALA A 67 -10.47 -4.52 0.65
C ALA A 67 -9.95 -5.21 -0.63
N MET A 68 -9.34 -4.45 -1.54
CA MET A 68 -8.78 -4.97 -2.79
C MET A 68 -7.61 -5.91 -2.51
N GLY A 69 -6.64 -5.49 -1.70
CA GLY A 69 -5.49 -6.30 -1.33
C GLY A 69 -5.90 -7.60 -0.63
N SER A 70 -6.87 -7.55 0.29
CA SER A 70 -7.40 -8.75 0.95
C SER A 70 -8.13 -9.67 -0.01
N THR A 71 -8.86 -9.13 -0.99
CA THR A 71 -9.54 -9.92 -2.02
C THR A 71 -8.52 -10.68 -2.85
N VAL A 72 -7.47 -10.00 -3.30
CA VAL A 72 -6.39 -10.61 -4.07
C VAL A 72 -5.62 -11.66 -3.26
N THR A 73 -5.28 -11.36 -2.00
CA THR A 73 -4.67 -12.35 -1.09
C THR A 73 -5.57 -13.58 -0.93
N ARG A 74 -6.88 -13.42 -0.74
CA ARG A 74 -7.82 -14.55 -0.59
C ARG A 74 -7.91 -15.42 -1.83
N LEU A 75 -7.78 -14.85 -3.03
CA LEU A 75 -7.67 -15.63 -4.26
C LEU A 75 -6.42 -16.53 -4.25
N GLY A 76 -5.35 -16.15 -3.53
CA GLY A 76 -4.11 -16.94 -3.40
C GLY A 76 -4.09 -17.99 -2.27
N ILE A 77 -4.89 -17.81 -1.21
CA ILE A 77 -4.81 -18.61 0.05
C ILE A 77 -4.95 -20.13 -0.18
N ARG A 78 -5.89 -20.57 -1.03
CA ARG A 78 -6.16 -22.00 -1.24
C ARG A 78 -4.96 -22.79 -1.75
N ARG A 79 -4.09 -22.16 -2.54
CA ARG A 79 -2.88 -22.81 -3.11
C ARG A 79 -1.66 -22.65 -2.20
N LYS A 80 -1.54 -21.50 -1.50
CA LYS A 80 -0.51 -21.29 -0.46
C LYS A 80 -0.61 -22.34 0.65
N GLN A 81 -1.82 -22.70 1.08
CA GLN A 81 -2.04 -23.75 2.09
C GLN A 81 -1.61 -25.13 1.61
N GLN A 82 -1.86 -25.46 0.34
CA GLN A 82 -1.45 -26.73 -0.26
C GLN A 82 0.07 -26.84 -0.47
N GLN A 83 0.77 -25.71 -0.59
CA GLN A 83 2.22 -25.64 -0.80
C GLN A 83 3.01 -25.44 0.50
N GLY A 84 2.36 -25.39 1.67
CA GLY A 84 3.03 -25.10 2.95
C GLY A 84 3.54 -23.65 3.08
N LEU A 85 3.17 -22.77 2.14
CA LEU A 85 3.58 -21.36 2.05
C LEU A 85 2.53 -20.41 2.65
N ALA A 86 1.49 -20.93 3.31
CA ALA A 86 0.50 -20.10 3.97
C ALA A 86 1.10 -19.45 5.21
N GLU A 87 1.02 -18.12 5.30
CA GLU A 87 1.29 -17.39 6.53
C GLU A 87 0.52 -18.06 7.68
N GLY A 88 1.23 -18.39 8.78
CA GLY A 88 0.74 -19.24 9.87
C GLY A 88 -0.50 -18.74 10.62
N ARG A 89 -1.08 -17.62 10.20
CA ARG A 89 -2.28 -16.99 10.79
C ARG A 89 -3.53 -17.14 9.92
N GLY A 90 -3.54 -18.08 8.97
CA GLY A 90 -4.68 -18.30 8.07
C GLY A 90 -4.95 -17.12 7.14
N GLY A 91 -3.91 -16.38 6.76
CA GLY A 91 -4.01 -15.17 5.93
C GLY A 91 -4.45 -13.90 6.68
N ARG A 92 -4.51 -13.93 8.02
CA ARG A 92 -4.83 -12.75 8.83
C ARG A 92 -3.59 -11.88 9.04
N ARG A 93 -3.69 -10.59 8.68
CA ARG A 93 -2.61 -9.62 8.82
C ARG A 93 -2.52 -9.08 10.26
N GLY A 94 -1.30 -9.02 10.81
CA GLY A 94 -1.01 -8.46 12.13
C GLY A 94 -0.64 -6.98 12.10
N PRO A 95 -0.36 -6.37 13.26
CA PRO A 95 0.12 -4.99 13.37
C PRO A 95 1.32 -4.67 12.46
N GLU A 96 2.28 -5.59 12.36
CA GLU A 96 3.47 -5.48 11.53
C GLU A 96 3.13 -5.35 10.04
N ASN A 97 2.11 -6.06 9.57
CA ASN A 97 1.65 -5.96 8.19
C ASN A 97 0.89 -4.64 7.94
N VAL A 98 0.13 -4.17 8.93
CA VAL A 98 -0.59 -2.88 8.85
C VAL A 98 0.42 -1.74 8.71
N TRP A 99 1.38 -1.65 9.63
CA TRP A 99 2.36 -0.57 9.60
C TRP A 99 3.41 -0.72 8.52
N GLY A 100 3.88 -1.93 8.23
CA GLY A 100 4.77 -2.18 7.09
C GLY A 100 4.17 -1.76 5.75
N SER A 101 2.84 -1.79 5.63
CA SER A 101 2.14 -1.34 4.43
C SER A 101 1.74 0.14 4.41
N ALA A 102 1.54 0.75 5.58
CA ALA A 102 0.83 2.02 5.69
C ALA A 102 1.56 3.11 6.49
N ALA A 103 2.69 2.82 7.13
CA ALA A 103 3.41 3.79 7.95
C ALA A 103 3.82 5.03 7.12
N THR A 104 4.40 4.83 5.93
CA THR A 104 4.74 5.94 5.03
C THR A 104 3.52 6.80 4.72
N GLY A 105 2.41 6.18 4.30
CA GLY A 105 1.17 6.89 4.01
C GLY A 105 0.61 7.63 5.23
N ALA A 106 0.63 7.01 6.41
CA ALA A 106 0.16 7.62 7.65
C ALA A 106 1.00 8.86 8.04
N VAL A 107 2.32 8.77 7.92
CA VAL A 107 3.23 9.90 8.19
C VAL A 107 2.98 11.03 7.20
N LEU A 108 2.89 10.74 5.89
CA LEU A 108 2.64 11.75 4.87
C LEU A 108 1.27 12.41 5.07
N ALA A 109 0.24 11.64 5.41
CA ALA A 109 -1.08 12.15 5.77
C ALA A 109 -0.99 13.10 6.98
N LEU A 110 -0.33 12.71 8.07
CA LEU A 110 -0.15 13.57 9.23
C LEU A 110 0.59 14.86 8.90
N LEU A 111 1.64 14.79 8.09
CA LEU A 111 2.41 15.97 7.66
C LEU A 111 1.55 16.97 6.88
N THR A 112 0.47 16.54 6.21
CA THR A 112 -0.45 17.48 5.54
C THR A 112 -1.20 18.40 6.51
N THR A 113 -1.27 18.05 7.80
CA THR A 113 -1.93 18.86 8.83
C THR A 113 -1.05 19.97 9.40
N VAL A 114 0.24 19.96 9.06
CA VAL A 114 1.21 20.97 9.53
C VAL A 114 1.03 22.25 8.71
N PRO A 115 0.85 23.42 9.35
CA PRO A 115 0.73 24.69 8.63
C PRO A 115 1.93 24.95 7.71
N GLY A 116 1.66 25.29 6.45
CA GLY A 116 2.70 25.55 5.44
C GLY A 116 3.32 24.31 4.81
N ALA A 117 2.88 23.10 5.15
CA ALA A 117 3.35 21.88 4.49
C ALA A 117 2.98 21.88 2.99
N PRO A 118 3.84 21.32 2.12
CA PRO A 118 3.55 21.18 0.68
C PRO A 118 2.54 20.04 0.46
N ALA A 119 1.30 20.26 0.88
CA ALA A 119 0.27 19.24 0.95
C ALA A 119 -0.01 18.53 -0.40
N PRO A 120 -0.01 19.20 -1.57
CA PRO A 120 -0.12 18.51 -2.87
C PRO A 120 0.99 17.47 -3.10
N LEU A 121 2.23 17.82 -2.76
CA LEU A 121 3.39 16.94 -2.89
C LEU A 121 3.29 15.74 -1.93
N LEU A 122 2.90 16.00 -0.68
CA LEU A 122 2.68 14.95 0.33
C LEU A 122 1.55 14.00 -0.06
N MET A 123 0.47 14.51 -0.65
CA MET A 123 -0.64 13.69 -1.17
C MET A 123 -0.21 12.81 -2.35
N LEU A 124 0.67 13.31 -3.22
CA LEU A 124 1.23 12.53 -4.30
C LEU A 124 2.10 11.37 -3.77
N GLY A 125 2.92 11.63 -2.75
CA GLY A 125 3.68 10.60 -2.06
C GLY A 125 2.78 9.58 -1.34
N PHE A 126 1.73 10.05 -0.66
CA PHE A 126 0.71 9.21 -0.03
C PHE A 126 0.07 8.28 -1.07
N ALA A 127 -0.36 8.82 -2.20
CA ALA A 127 -0.96 8.07 -3.29
C ALA A 127 -0.03 6.99 -3.84
N ALA A 128 1.23 7.35 -4.12
CA ALA A 128 2.26 6.43 -4.61
C ALA A 128 2.55 5.29 -3.63
N SER A 129 2.58 5.57 -2.32
CA SER A 129 2.82 4.55 -1.31
C SER A 129 1.78 3.42 -1.33
N PHE A 130 0.49 3.76 -1.39
CA PHE A 130 -0.58 2.76 -1.45
C PHE A 130 -0.72 2.11 -2.82
N ALA A 131 -0.44 2.84 -3.91
CA ALA A 131 -0.43 2.26 -5.25
C ALA A 131 0.68 1.21 -5.42
N ALA A 132 1.88 1.48 -4.89
CA ALA A 132 2.98 0.51 -4.86
C ALA A 132 2.60 -0.72 -4.03
N LYS A 133 2.01 -0.52 -2.84
CA LYS A 133 1.66 -1.66 -1.99
C LYS A 133 0.56 -2.54 -2.59
N LEU A 134 -0.42 -1.95 -3.27
CA LEU A 134 -1.42 -2.73 -3.99
C LEU A 134 -0.83 -3.44 -5.21
N ALA A 135 0.07 -2.79 -5.95
CA ALA A 135 0.80 -3.41 -7.05
C ALA A 135 1.59 -4.65 -6.59
N ASP A 136 2.39 -4.53 -5.53
CA ASP A 136 3.11 -5.67 -4.95
C ASP A 136 2.16 -6.81 -4.53
N THR A 137 1.06 -6.49 -3.84
CA THR A 137 0.08 -7.51 -3.43
C THR A 137 -0.52 -8.21 -4.66
N CYS A 138 -0.86 -7.46 -5.70
CA CYS A 138 -1.40 -8.03 -6.94
C CYS A 138 -0.38 -8.89 -7.65
N GLY A 139 0.85 -8.38 -7.86
CA GLY A 139 1.89 -9.09 -8.59
C GLY A 139 2.38 -10.33 -7.88
N SER A 140 2.59 -10.27 -6.57
CA SER A 140 3.07 -11.41 -5.80
C SER A 140 2.01 -12.53 -5.70
N GLU A 141 0.74 -12.21 -5.48
CA GLU A 141 -0.33 -13.23 -5.40
C GLU A 141 -0.69 -13.81 -6.77
N ILE A 142 -0.80 -12.97 -7.80
CA ILE A 142 -1.12 -13.42 -9.16
C ILE A 142 0.08 -14.18 -9.76
N GLY A 143 1.30 -13.65 -9.60
CA GLY A 143 2.52 -14.29 -10.06
C GLY A 143 2.75 -15.66 -9.41
N LYS A 144 2.55 -15.79 -8.10
CA LYS A 144 2.63 -17.10 -7.41
C LYS A 144 1.59 -18.11 -7.94
N ARG A 145 0.41 -17.65 -8.36
CA ARG A 145 -0.69 -18.54 -8.76
C ARG A 145 -0.69 -18.89 -10.25
N TRP A 146 -0.35 -17.95 -11.12
CA TRP A 146 -0.48 -18.06 -12.57
C TRP A 146 0.81 -17.76 -13.34
N GLY A 147 1.90 -17.41 -12.66
CA GLY A 147 3.20 -17.18 -13.29
C GLY A 147 3.68 -18.43 -14.02
N ARG A 148 3.75 -18.37 -15.36
CA ARG A 148 4.21 -19.50 -16.18
C ARG A 148 5.71 -19.65 -16.12
N THR A 149 6.41 -18.53 -16.23
CA THR A 149 7.87 -18.44 -16.15
C THR A 149 8.24 -17.45 -15.07
N THR A 150 8.69 -17.97 -13.94
CA THR A 150 9.17 -17.15 -12.82
C THR A 150 10.69 -17.10 -12.84
N VAL A 151 11.26 -15.91 -12.80
CA VAL A 151 12.70 -15.67 -12.86
C VAL A 151 13.15 -14.74 -11.74
N LEU A 152 14.41 -14.85 -11.32
CA LEU A 152 14.99 -13.91 -10.36
C LEU A 152 15.30 -12.57 -11.04
N ILE A 153 14.87 -11.45 -10.48
CA ILE A 153 15.01 -10.12 -11.11
C ILE A 153 16.46 -9.72 -11.43
N THR A 154 17.44 -10.23 -10.68
CA THR A 154 18.86 -9.90 -10.85
C THR A 154 19.57 -10.70 -11.93
N THR A 155 19.18 -11.97 -12.14
CA THR A 155 19.90 -12.89 -13.04
C THR A 155 19.06 -13.38 -14.21
N LEU A 156 17.75 -13.15 -14.17
CA LEU A 156 16.74 -13.65 -15.10
C LEU A 156 16.74 -15.19 -15.22
N ARG A 157 17.35 -15.89 -14.25
CA ARG A 157 17.34 -17.36 -14.19
C ARG A 157 16.01 -17.85 -13.61
N PRO A 158 15.47 -18.98 -14.10
CA PRO A 158 14.27 -19.58 -13.54
C PRO A 158 14.42 -19.89 -12.04
N VAL A 159 13.41 -19.54 -11.26
CA VAL A 159 13.33 -19.84 -9.82
C VAL A 159 11.91 -20.30 -9.47
N PRO A 160 11.72 -21.06 -8.37
CA PRO A 160 10.40 -21.43 -7.90
C PRO A 160 9.49 -20.21 -7.66
N PRO A 161 8.20 -20.26 -8.03
CA PRO A 161 7.24 -19.22 -7.68
C PRO A 161 7.24 -18.92 -6.18
N GLY A 162 7.36 -17.63 -5.86
CA GLY A 162 7.38 -17.16 -4.48
C GLY A 162 8.75 -17.18 -3.80
N SER A 163 9.83 -17.44 -4.52
CA SER A 163 11.18 -17.07 -4.06
C SER A 163 11.31 -15.56 -3.89
N GLU A 164 12.14 -15.12 -2.94
CA GLU A 164 12.39 -13.69 -2.72
C GLU A 164 13.02 -13.04 -3.95
N GLY A 165 12.44 -11.90 -4.37
CA GLY A 165 12.83 -11.18 -5.59
C GLY A 165 12.50 -11.88 -6.91
N ALA A 166 11.62 -12.88 -6.88
CA ALA A 166 11.11 -13.53 -8.07
C ALA A 166 10.04 -12.69 -8.78
N ILE A 167 10.16 -12.58 -10.10
CA ILE A 167 9.19 -11.89 -10.96
C ILE A 167 8.69 -12.82 -12.07
N SER A 168 7.48 -12.56 -12.55
CA SER A 168 6.88 -13.25 -13.70
C SER A 168 6.12 -12.23 -14.56
N LEU A 169 5.90 -12.53 -15.84
CA LEU A 169 5.16 -11.62 -16.72
C LEU A 169 3.74 -11.36 -16.20
N GLU A 170 3.05 -12.43 -15.78
CA GLU A 170 1.70 -12.35 -15.23
C GLU A 170 1.67 -11.54 -13.94
N GLY A 171 2.66 -11.73 -13.06
CA GLY A 171 2.84 -10.92 -11.86
C GLY A 171 3.08 -9.45 -12.18
N THR A 172 3.96 -9.12 -13.12
CA THR A 172 4.26 -7.74 -13.50
C THR A 172 3.04 -7.02 -14.11
N ILE A 173 2.27 -7.70 -14.96
CA ILE A 173 1.02 -7.17 -15.51
C ILE A 173 -0.01 -6.93 -14.39
N ALA A 174 -0.10 -7.86 -13.44
CA ALA A 174 -0.94 -7.71 -12.27
C ALA A 174 -0.50 -6.55 -11.36
N SER A 175 0.80 -6.32 -11.19
CA SER A 175 1.33 -5.17 -10.47
C SER A 175 0.90 -3.87 -11.12
N LEU A 176 1.04 -3.75 -12.44
CA LEU A 176 0.59 -2.58 -13.19
C LEU A 176 -0.92 -2.37 -13.05
N GLY A 177 -1.72 -3.43 -13.15
CA GLY A 177 -3.16 -3.37 -12.91
C GLY A 177 -3.50 -2.90 -11.49
N GLY A 178 -2.79 -3.41 -10.48
CA GLY A 178 -2.96 -3.04 -9.08
C GLY A 178 -2.66 -1.56 -8.82
N SER A 179 -1.50 -1.05 -9.28
CA SER A 179 -1.18 0.38 -9.11
C SER A 179 -2.14 1.27 -9.91
N ALA A 180 -2.52 0.88 -11.12
CA ALA A 180 -3.45 1.65 -11.96
C ALA A 180 -4.86 1.75 -11.32
N VAL A 181 -5.40 0.64 -10.80
CA VAL A 181 -6.69 0.64 -10.09
C VAL A 181 -6.63 1.51 -8.84
N MET A 182 -5.54 1.43 -8.06
CA MET A 182 -5.38 2.29 -6.88
C MET A 182 -5.29 3.78 -7.27
N ALA A 183 -4.49 4.11 -8.30
CA ALA A 183 -4.36 5.47 -8.79
C ALA A 183 -5.69 6.04 -9.29
N ALA A 184 -6.48 5.23 -10.03
CA ALA A 184 -7.81 5.60 -10.49
C ALA A 184 -8.77 5.84 -9.31
N ALA A 185 -8.75 4.98 -8.28
CA ALA A 185 -9.55 5.16 -7.08
C ALA A 185 -9.20 6.48 -6.37
N LEU A 186 -7.91 6.80 -6.25
CA LEU A 186 -7.43 8.05 -5.65
C LEU A 186 -7.82 9.29 -6.48
N LEU A 187 -7.81 9.19 -7.82
CA LEU A 187 -8.29 10.22 -8.72
C LEU A 187 -9.81 10.46 -8.57
N VAL A 188 -10.62 9.40 -8.55
CA VAL A 188 -12.08 9.49 -8.35
C VAL A 188 -12.41 10.04 -6.97
N LEU A 189 -11.65 9.64 -5.95
CA LEU A 189 -11.73 10.21 -4.61
C LEU A 189 -11.13 11.62 -4.54
N GLY A 190 -10.68 12.22 -5.65
CA GLY A 190 -10.11 13.57 -5.73
C GLY A 190 -8.96 13.81 -4.75
N LEU A 191 -8.17 12.78 -4.48
CA LEU A 191 -6.89 12.86 -3.77
C LEU A 191 -5.72 13.08 -4.75
N LEU A 192 -5.95 12.87 -6.04
CA LEU A 192 -5.05 13.26 -7.12
C LEU A 192 -5.72 14.34 -7.98
N PRO A 193 -5.00 15.42 -8.33
CA PRO A 193 -5.60 16.56 -9.04
C PRO A 193 -5.87 16.28 -10.52
N THR A 194 -5.04 15.45 -11.15
CA THR A 194 -5.01 15.27 -12.61
C THR A 194 -4.83 13.81 -13.01
N VAL A 195 -5.22 13.48 -14.24
CA VAL A 195 -4.93 12.18 -14.85
C VAL A 195 -3.41 11.97 -14.96
N ALA A 196 -2.64 13.02 -15.24
CA ALA A 196 -1.17 12.94 -15.28
C ALA A 196 -0.59 12.49 -13.93
N ALA A 197 -1.08 13.03 -12.81
CA ALA A 197 -0.69 12.58 -11.48
C ALA A 197 -1.06 11.11 -11.22
N ALA A 198 -2.23 10.67 -11.68
CA ALA A 198 -2.64 9.26 -11.57
C ALA A 198 -1.76 8.32 -12.41
N LEU A 199 -1.40 8.71 -13.63
CA LEU A 199 -0.48 7.94 -14.48
C LEU A 199 0.92 7.85 -13.86
N LEU A 200 1.43 8.95 -13.31
CA LEU A 200 2.70 8.96 -12.57
C LEU A 200 2.64 7.99 -11.38
N VAL A 201 1.61 8.08 -10.54
CA VAL A 201 1.42 7.21 -9.38
C VAL A 201 1.33 5.73 -9.78
N ALA A 202 0.64 5.42 -10.88
CA ALA A 202 0.53 4.06 -11.40
C ALA A 202 1.90 3.52 -11.86
N ALA A 203 2.66 4.33 -12.60
CA ALA A 203 4.00 3.99 -13.08
C ALA A 203 5.00 3.80 -11.92
N VAL A 204 5.02 4.75 -10.97
CA VAL A 204 5.85 4.68 -9.77
C VAL A 204 5.49 3.47 -8.92
N GLY A 205 4.20 3.11 -8.81
CA GLY A 205 3.77 1.92 -8.08
C GLY A 205 4.36 0.63 -8.66
N LEU A 206 4.41 0.51 -9.99
CA LEU A 206 5.06 -0.62 -10.66
C LEU A 206 6.58 -0.60 -10.42
N VAL A 207 7.23 0.54 -10.65
CA VAL A 207 8.69 0.68 -10.48
C VAL A 207 9.12 0.35 -9.05
N ALA A 208 8.41 0.87 -8.04
CA ALA A 208 8.69 0.58 -6.65
C ALA A 208 8.53 -0.91 -6.30
N THR A 209 7.57 -1.59 -6.92
CA THR A 209 7.40 -3.06 -6.78
C THR A 209 8.57 -3.83 -7.39
N LEU A 210 9.12 -3.37 -8.52
CA LEU A 210 10.32 -3.99 -9.09
C LEU A 210 11.57 -3.73 -8.23
N ILE A 211 11.68 -2.53 -7.64
CA ILE A 211 12.77 -2.20 -6.70
C ILE A 211 12.66 -3.06 -5.43
N GLU A 212 11.45 -3.30 -4.93
CA GLU A 212 11.18 -4.23 -3.82
C GLU A 212 11.73 -5.62 -4.14
N SER A 213 11.42 -6.15 -5.32
CA SER A 213 11.91 -7.46 -5.75
C SER A 213 13.44 -7.48 -5.88
N LEU A 214 14.06 -6.36 -6.30
CA LEU A 214 15.52 -6.22 -6.33
C LEU A 214 16.11 -6.26 -4.92
N ILE A 215 15.50 -5.56 -3.96
CA ILE A 215 15.89 -5.59 -2.55
C ILE A 215 15.76 -7.02 -2.00
N GLY A 216 14.68 -7.71 -2.29
CA GLY A 216 14.47 -9.09 -1.86
C GLY A 216 15.51 -10.06 -2.41
N ALA A 217 15.81 -9.98 -3.71
CA ALA A 217 16.82 -10.81 -4.36
C ALA A 217 18.26 -10.57 -3.85
N THR A 218 18.57 -9.36 -3.36
CA THR A 218 19.94 -8.95 -3.04
C THR A 218 20.23 -8.91 -1.55
N LEU A 219 19.28 -8.48 -0.73
CA LEU A 219 19.49 -8.14 0.68
C LEU A 219 18.77 -9.05 1.67
N GLN A 220 17.55 -9.52 1.40
CA GLN A 220 16.76 -10.26 2.39
C GLN A 220 17.41 -11.59 2.82
N GLY A 221 18.05 -12.31 1.88
CA GLY A 221 18.81 -13.52 2.22
C GLY A 221 20.11 -13.27 2.98
N ARG A 222 20.59 -12.02 3.05
CA ARG A 222 21.87 -11.64 3.67
C ARG A 222 21.70 -10.92 5.01
N LEU A 223 20.58 -10.24 5.18
CA LEU A 223 20.28 -9.42 6.36
C LEU A 223 19.16 -10.07 7.15
N ALA A 224 19.50 -10.82 8.20
CA ALA A 224 18.53 -11.54 9.02
C ALA A 224 17.47 -10.63 9.70
N TRP A 225 17.76 -9.34 9.85
CA TRP A 225 16.83 -8.35 10.40
C TRP A 225 15.87 -7.76 9.37
N LEU A 226 16.11 -7.97 8.06
CA LEU A 226 15.34 -7.37 6.98
C LEU A 226 14.09 -8.22 6.68
N SER A 227 13.07 -8.08 7.52
CA SER A 227 11.79 -8.78 7.34
C SER A 227 11.02 -8.28 6.11
N ASN A 228 10.07 -9.09 5.64
CA ASN A 228 9.16 -8.73 4.54
C ASN A 228 8.40 -7.41 4.83
N GLU A 229 8.04 -7.17 6.08
CA GLU A 229 7.32 -5.99 6.54
C GLU A 229 8.19 -4.73 6.48
N LEU A 230 9.49 -4.86 6.75
CA LEU A 230 10.43 -3.76 6.57
C LEU A 230 10.68 -3.47 5.09
N VAL A 231 10.80 -4.51 4.26
CA VAL A 231 10.92 -4.35 2.80
C VAL A 231 9.68 -3.68 2.22
N ASN A 232 8.48 -4.06 2.67
CA ASN A 232 7.24 -3.36 2.35
C ASN A 232 7.29 -1.88 2.75
N GLY A 233 7.80 -1.56 3.94
CA GLY A 233 7.96 -0.18 4.39
C GLY A 233 8.95 0.63 3.55
N LEU A 234 10.05 0.00 3.13
CA LEU A 234 11.01 0.59 2.19
C LEU A 234 10.39 0.82 0.81
N GLN A 235 9.62 -0.15 0.30
CA GLN A 235 8.91 -0.02 -0.96
C GLN A 235 7.97 1.19 -0.94
N THR A 236 7.14 1.32 0.10
CA THR A 236 6.19 2.41 0.20
C THR A 236 6.88 3.77 0.33
N LEU A 237 8.01 3.82 1.05
CA LEU A 237 8.85 5.01 1.16
C LEU A 237 9.49 5.39 -0.18
N ILE A 238 10.08 4.43 -0.88
CA ILE A 238 10.70 4.65 -2.20
C ILE A 238 9.64 5.14 -3.19
N ALA A 239 8.46 4.53 -3.21
CA ALA A 239 7.35 4.99 -4.07
C ALA A 239 6.98 6.45 -3.77
N ALA A 240 6.84 6.82 -2.49
CA ALA A 240 6.53 8.18 -2.11
C ALA A 240 7.61 9.17 -2.57
N LEU A 241 8.88 8.87 -2.28
CA LEU A 241 10.01 9.74 -2.63
C LEU A 241 10.18 9.88 -4.15
N LEU A 242 10.01 8.80 -4.91
CA LEU A 242 10.07 8.84 -6.38
C LEU A 242 8.96 9.72 -6.95
N ALA A 243 7.72 9.54 -6.51
CA ALA A 243 6.61 10.35 -7.02
C ALA A 243 6.79 11.84 -6.67
N MET A 244 7.22 12.14 -5.44
CA MET A 244 7.50 13.51 -5.01
C MET A 244 8.68 14.12 -5.79
N GLY A 245 9.75 13.36 -6.03
CA GLY A 245 10.91 13.83 -6.78
C GLY A 245 10.65 14.06 -8.27
N LEU A 246 9.71 13.31 -8.86
CA LEU A 246 9.32 13.45 -10.26
C LEU A 246 8.24 14.52 -10.49
N ALA A 247 7.52 14.94 -9.45
CA ALA A 247 6.45 15.93 -9.57
C ALA A 247 6.88 17.24 -10.27
N PRO A 248 8.05 17.85 -9.95
CA PRO A 248 8.48 19.09 -10.60
C PRO A 248 8.76 18.93 -12.10
N LEU A 249 9.16 17.74 -12.54
CA LEU A 249 9.46 17.47 -13.96
C LEU A 249 8.20 17.39 -14.82
N LEU A 250 7.04 17.17 -14.19
CA LEU A 250 5.75 17.02 -14.84
C LEU A 250 4.80 18.19 -14.53
N GLU A 251 5.32 19.24 -13.89
CA GLU A 251 4.55 20.43 -13.47
C GLU A 251 3.32 20.06 -12.61
N LEU A 252 3.48 19.07 -11.72
CA LEU A 252 2.45 18.53 -10.81
C LEU A 252 2.52 19.10 -9.39
#